data_AF-B4CXD3-F1
#
_entry.id   AF-B4CXD3-F1
#
_cell.length_a   1.000
_cell.length_b   1.000
_cell.length_c   1.000
_cell.angle_alpha   90.00
_cell.angle_beta   90.00
_cell.angle_gamma   90.00
#
_symmetry.space_group_name_H-M   'P 1'
#
loop_
_entity.id
_entity.type
_entity.pdbx_description
1 polymer ?
#
loop_
_entity_poly.entity_id
_entity_poly.type
_entity_poly.pdbx_seq_one_letter_code
_entity_poly.pdbx_strand_id
1 'polypeptide(L)' 'MNPLEQRIKYKFRNSLLLAEALTHPSLGHETQRHHFDNQRLEFLGDAVLQLIFTEYLFDQFPRLQRGGN' A
#
# COMPACT_ATOMS: atom_id res chain seq x y z
N MET A 1 -1.95 22.43 -2.24
CA MET A 1 -1.48 21.07 -1.87
C MET A 1 -2.69 20.23 -1.56
N ASN A 2 -2.69 18.94 -1.93
CA ASN A 2 -3.80 18.06 -1.64
C ASN A 2 -3.93 17.88 -0.10
N PRO A 3 -5.11 18.01 0.51
CA PRO A 3 -5.29 17.84 1.97
C PRO A 3 -4.78 16.49 2.49
N LEU A 4 -4.86 15.43 1.68
CA LEU A 4 -4.37 14.11 2.07
C LEU A 4 -2.84 14.09 2.19
N GLU A 5 -2.11 14.66 1.23
CA GLU A 5 -0.63 14.75 1.26
C GLU A 5 -0.13 15.50 2.51
N GLN A 6 -0.86 16.52 2.95
CA GLN A 6 -0.57 17.24 4.18
C GLN A 6 -0.79 16.34 5.41
N ARG A 7 -1.88 15.59 5.44
CA ARG A 7 -2.22 14.69 6.56
C ARG A 7 -1.22 13.54 6.70
N ILE A 8 -0.77 12.95 5.60
CA ILE A 8 0.22 11.86 5.62
C ILE A 8 1.67 12.36 5.63
N LYS A 9 1.87 13.69 5.57
CA LYS A 9 3.19 14.34 5.50
C LYS A 9 4.09 13.80 4.39
N TYR A 10 3.49 13.44 3.27
CA TYR A 10 4.18 12.90 2.10
C TYR A 10 3.63 13.54 0.83
N LYS A 11 4.54 14.12 0.04
CA LYS A 11 4.22 14.70 -1.26
C LYS A 11 4.54 13.69 -2.35
N PHE A 12 3.54 13.28 -3.12
CA PHE A 12 3.76 12.38 -4.23
C PHE A 12 4.56 13.09 -5.31
N ARG A 13 5.62 12.43 -5.82
CA ARG A 13 6.40 12.94 -6.95
C ARG A 13 5.58 12.97 -8.24
N ASN A 14 4.67 12.01 -8.39
CA ASN A 14 3.72 11.93 -9.49
C ASN A 14 2.30 11.95 -8.92
N SER A 15 1.56 13.03 -9.17
CA SER A 15 0.17 13.19 -8.69
C SER A 15 -0.79 12.16 -9.28
N LEU A 16 -0.46 11.54 -10.43
CA LEU A 16 -1.27 10.48 -11.02
C LEU A 16 -1.25 9.20 -10.17
N LEU A 17 -0.15 8.90 -9.48
CA LEU A 17 -0.10 7.75 -8.56
C LEU A 17 -1.03 7.95 -7.36
N LEU A 18 -1.14 9.19 -6.86
CA LEU A 18 -2.11 9.52 -5.81
C LEU A 18 -3.55 9.40 -6.33
N ALA A 19 -3.82 9.83 -7.56
CA ALA A 19 -5.14 9.69 -8.17
C ALA A 19 -5.52 8.22 -8.41
N GLU A 20 -4.59 7.40 -8.90
CA GLU A 20 -4.77 5.95 -9.09
C GLU A 20 -5.02 5.25 -7.74
N ALA A 21 -4.22 5.55 -6.71
CA ALA A 21 -4.38 4.98 -5.37
C ALA A 21 -5.74 5.33 -4.71
N LEU A 22 -6.35 6.45 -5.10
CA LEU A 22 -7.66 6.89 -4.62
C LEU A 22 -8.82 6.45 -5.53
N THR A 23 -8.54 5.76 -6.64
CA THR A 23 -9.58 5.30 -7.57
C THR A 23 -9.97 3.86 -7.25
N HIS A 24 -11.19 3.69 -6.75
CA HIS A 24 -11.73 2.37 -6.43
C HIS A 24 -12.11 1.60 -7.72
N PRO A 25 -11.97 0.27 -7.77
CA PRO A 25 -12.19 -0.51 -9.00
C PRO A 25 -13.64 -0.47 -9.50
N SER A 26 -14.60 -0.13 -8.64
CA SER A 26 -16.00 0.11 -9.05
C SER A 26 -16.13 1.20 -10.10
N LEU A 27 -15.26 2.21 -10.10
CA LEU A 27 -15.30 3.32 -11.06
C LEU A 27 -14.76 2.92 -12.45
N GLY A 28 -13.83 1.96 -12.50
CA GLY A 28 -13.28 1.45 -13.76
C GLY A 28 -14.32 0.73 -14.61
N HIS A 29 -15.31 0.10 -13.97
CA HIS A 29 -16.43 -0.58 -14.63
C HIS A 29 -17.37 0.38 -15.37
N GLU A 30 -17.54 1.60 -14.88
CA GLU A 30 -18.43 2.61 -15.46
C GLU A 30 -17.78 3.40 -16.60
N THR A 31 -16.45 3.55 -16.58
CA THR A 31 -15.71 4.47 -17.47
C THR A 31 -14.83 3.78 -18.52
N GLN A 32 -14.87 2.45 -18.61
CA GLN A 32 -13.99 1.62 -19.46
C GLN A 32 -12.48 1.86 -19.24
N ARG A 33 -12.10 2.42 -18.07
CA ARG A 33 -10.71 2.65 -17.68
C ARG A 33 -10.19 1.49 -16.83
N HIS A 34 -10.14 0.29 -17.42
CA HIS A 34 -9.80 -0.97 -16.74
C HIS A 34 -8.38 -1.06 -16.14
N HIS A 35 -7.57 0.00 -16.23
CA HIS A 35 -6.17 0.01 -15.78
C HIS A 35 -5.79 1.24 -14.94
N PHE A 36 -6.77 2.03 -14.49
CA PHE A 36 -6.53 3.20 -13.65
C PHE A 36 -7.36 3.08 -12.37
N ASP A 37 -6.99 2.11 -11.54
CA ASP A 37 -7.56 1.88 -10.22
C ASP A 37 -6.46 1.44 -9.25
N ASN A 38 -6.83 1.33 -7.97
CA ASN A 38 -5.90 1.05 -6.91
C ASN A 38 -5.48 -0.44 -6.79
N GLN A 39 -6.05 -1.39 -7.55
CA GLN A 39 -5.84 -2.83 -7.28
C GLN A 39 -4.36 -3.24 -7.36
N ARG A 40 -3.65 -2.71 -8.36
CA ARG A 40 -2.22 -2.99 -8.53
C ARG A 40 -1.38 -2.38 -7.40
N LEU A 41 -1.77 -1.19 -6.93
CA LEU A 41 -1.09 -0.48 -5.86
C LEU A 41 -1.38 -1.11 -4.49
N GLU A 42 -2.61 -1.61 -4.29
CA GLU A 42 -3.02 -2.37 -3.11
C GLU A 42 -2.21 -3.66 -2.99
N PHE A 43 -2.17 -4.46 -4.06
CA PHE A 43 -1.39 -5.70 -4.09
C PHE A 43 0.10 -5.46 -3.79
N LEU A 44 0.69 -4.39 -4.36
CA LEU A 44 2.07 -4.01 -4.07
C LEU A 44 2.23 -3.54 -2.61
N GLY A 45 1.27 -2.78 -2.10
CA GLY A 45 1.24 -2.29 -0.72
C GLY A 45 1.24 -3.44 0.28
N ASP A 46 0.43 -4.47 0.05
CA ASP A 46 0.37 -5.67 0.89
C ASP A 46 1.73 -6.39 0.96
N ALA A 47 2.39 -6.58 -0.19
CA ALA A 47 3.70 -7.21 -0.23
C ALA A 47 4.77 -6.39 0.52
N VAL A 48 4.75 -5.06 0.39
CA VAL A 48 5.67 -4.17 1.10
C VAL A 48 5.41 -4.21 2.61
N LEU A 49 4.15 -4.15 3.04
CA LEU A 49 3.78 -4.24 4.46
C LEU A 49 4.20 -5.60 5.02
N GLN A 50 3.92 -6.69 4.31
CA GLN A 50 4.30 -8.04 4.73
C GLN A 50 5.81 -8.15 4.92
N LEU A 51 6.62 -7.59 4.03
CA LEU A 51 8.08 -7.59 4.16
C LEU A 51 8.51 -6.86 5.44
N ILE A 52 8.05 -5.61 5.63
CA ILE A 52 8.43 -4.78 6.77
C ILE A 52 7.99 -5.42 8.10
N PHE A 53 6.76 -5.95 8.15
CA PHE A 53 6.27 -6.62 9.36
C PHE A 53 7.02 -7.92 9.63
N THR A 54 7.34 -8.69 8.59
CA THR A 54 8.10 -9.94 8.74
C THR A 54 9.49 -9.66 9.30
N GLU A 55 10.20 -8.67 8.76
CA GLU A 55 11.50 -8.23 9.27
C GLU A 55 11.39 -7.72 10.71
N TYR A 56 10.43 -6.83 10.99
CA TYR A 56 10.20 -6.30 12.33
C TYR A 56 9.90 -7.40 13.37
N LEU A 57 9.02 -8.35 13.04
CA LEU A 57 8.67 -9.45 13.95
C LEU A 57 9.84 -10.42 14.13
N PHE A 58 10.62 -10.67 13.07
CA PHE A 58 11.81 -11.50 13.13
C PHE A 58 12.81 -10.91 14.13
N ASP A 59 13.08 -9.61 14.05
CA ASP A 59 14.04 -8.92 14.93
C ASP A 59 13.54 -8.76 16.36
N GLN A 60 12.25 -8.46 16.57
CA GLN A 60 11.68 -8.21 17.90
C GLN A 60 11.38 -9.48 18.70
N PHE A 61 11.16 -10.61 18.02
CA PHE A 61 10.84 -11.88 18.68
C PHE A 61 11.80 -13.03 18.32
N PRO A 62 13.11 -12.92 18.61
CA PRO A 62 14.08 -14.00 18.32
C PRO A 62 13.71 -15.33 18.99
N ARG A 63 12.98 -15.28 20.11
CA ARG A 63 12.54 -16.45 20.88
C ARG A 63 11.31 -17.16 20.31
N LEU A 64 10.47 -16.51 19.50
CA LEU A 64 9.39 -17.19 18.78
C LEU A 64 9.91 -18.01 17.59
N GLN A 65 11.13 -17.71 17.10
CA GLN A 65 11.75 -18.42 15.99
C GLN A 65 12.19 -19.84 16.38
N ARG A 66 12.60 -20.05 17.64
CA ARG A 66 12.73 -21.39 18.19
C ARG A 66 11.35 -21.82 18.66
N GLY A 67 10.63 -22.55 17.81
CA GLY A 67 9.46 -23.32 18.25
C GLY A 67 9.77 -23.96 19.60
N GLY A 68 8.88 -23.75 20.57
CA GLY A 68 9.11 -24.12 21.95
C GLY A 68 9.59 -25.56 22.08
N ASN A 69 10.72 -25.72 22.79
CA ASN A 69 10.98 -26.95 23.53
C ASN A 69 10.12 -26.95 24.80
#